data_AF-A0A9X1P1T8-F1
#
_entry.id   AF-A0A9X1P1T8-F1
#
_cell.length_a   1.000
_cell.length_b   1.000
_cell.length_c   1.000
_cell.angle_alpha   90.00
_cell.angle_beta   90.00
_cell.angle_gamma   90.00
#
_symmetry.space_group_name_H-M   'P 1'
#
loop_
_entity.id
_entity.type
_entity.pdbx_description
1 polymer ?
#
loop_
_entity_poly.entity_id
_entity_poly.type
_entity_poly.pdbx_seq_one_letter_code
_entity_poly.pdbx_strand_id
1 'polypeptide(L)'
;MTDDATTRYSLTELIGRDGGTRDDAPEGPELGPDFWEKAELVMPRKKKSVHLRVDQDVFDFFKSQGDGHLTRMSAVLRSYVEAHRQR
;
A
#
# COMPACT_ATOMS: atom_id res chain seq x y z
N MET A 1 2.92 21.65 11.61
CA MET A 1 3.27 20.27 12.05
C MET A 1 2.65 19.34 11.04
N THR A 2 3.45 18.80 10.12
CA THR A 2 3.00 17.85 9.10
C THR A 2 3.64 16.52 9.41
N ASP A 3 2.84 15.60 9.95
CA ASP A 3 3.23 14.20 10.10
C ASP A 3 3.36 13.58 8.71
N ASP A 4 4.61 13.50 8.25
CA ASP A 4 5.00 12.59 7.16
C ASP A 4 4.79 11.19 7.72
N ALA A 5 3.71 10.50 7.30
CA ALA A 5 3.42 9.12 7.68
C ALA A 5 4.41 8.10 7.06
N THR A 6 5.63 8.56 6.76
CA THR A 6 6.77 7.75 6.39
C THR A 6 7.65 7.67 7.63
N THR A 7 7.49 6.62 8.44
CA THR A 7 8.48 6.34 9.47
C THR A 7 9.83 6.13 8.79
N ARG A 8 10.75 7.06 9.00
CA ARG A 8 12.12 6.98 8.48
C ARG A 8 12.87 5.97 9.33
N TYR A 9 12.96 4.75 8.85
CA TYR A 9 13.82 3.74 9.44
C TYR A 9 15.24 3.90 8.89
N SER A 10 16.23 3.80 9.77
CA SER A 10 17.63 3.65 9.40
C SER A 10 17.88 2.24 8.86
N LEU A 11 18.91 2.09 8.01
CA LEU A 11 19.28 0.78 7.45
C LEU A 11 19.56 -0.25 8.55
N THR A 12 20.18 0.18 9.65
CA THR A 12 20.47 -0.68 10.81
C THR A 12 19.20 -1.15 11.52
N GLU A 13 18.18 -0.29 11.64
CA GLU A 13 16.89 -0.64 12.25
C GLU A 13 16.09 -1.61 11.37
N LEU A 14 16.19 -1.50 10.05
CA LEU A 14 15.53 -2.42 9.13
C LEU A 14 16.17 -3.81 9.15
N ILE A 15 17.50 -3.88 9.22
CA ILE A 15 18.24 -5.15 9.29
C ILE A 15 17.96 -5.91 10.60
N GLY A 16 17.77 -5.18 11.71
CA GLY A 16 17.48 -5.78 13.01
C GLY A 16 16.03 -6.20 13.22
N ARG A 17 15.14 -5.94 12.26
CA ARG A 17 13.70 -6.23 12.39
C ARG A 17 13.41 -7.56 11.72
N ASP A 18 12.86 -8.49 12.51
CA ASP A 18 12.42 -9.77 11.96
C ASP A 18 11.23 -9.54 11.01
N GLY A 19 11.19 -10.26 9.88
CA GLY A 19 10.36 -9.97 8.71
C GLY A 19 8.84 -10.08 8.91
N GLY A 20 8.36 -10.16 10.14
CA GLY A 20 6.94 -10.21 10.50
C GLY A 20 6.21 -11.45 9.98
N THR A 21 6.94 -12.48 9.57
CA THR A 21 6.36 -13.76 9.16
C THR A 21 5.90 -14.50 10.41
N ARG A 22 4.75 -15.18 10.34
CA ARG A 22 4.28 -16.01 11.46
C ARG A 22 5.20 -17.23 11.62
N ASP A 23 5.45 -17.66 12.85
CA ASP A 23 6.28 -18.83 13.15
C ASP A 23 5.78 -20.13 12.51
N ASP A 24 4.48 -20.20 12.19
CA ASP A 24 3.80 -21.34 11.57
C ASP A 24 3.63 -21.20 10.05
N ALA A 25 4.26 -20.21 9.42
CA ALA A 25 4.13 -20.01 7.98
C ALA A 25 4.80 -21.17 7.22
N PRO A 26 4.11 -21.82 6.26
CA PRO A 26 4.73 -22.83 5.42
C PRO A 26 5.84 -22.21 4.57
N GLU A 27 6.88 -23.00 4.27
CA GLU A 27 7.92 -22.58 3.34
C GLU A 27 7.29 -22.24 1.98
N GLY A 28 7.62 -21.04 1.48
CA GLY A 28 7.14 -20.59 0.17
C GLY A 28 7.80 -21.37 -0.96
N PRO A 29 7.13 -21.52 -2.12
CA PRO A 29 7.74 -22.13 -3.29
C PRO A 29 8.93 -21.29 -3.78
N GLU A 30 9.99 -21.96 -4.22
CA GLU A 30 11.13 -21.28 -4.83
C GLU A 30 10.69 -20.55 -6.13
N LEU A 31 11.00 -19.26 -6.20
CA LEU A 31 10.75 -18.44 -7.38
C LEU A 31 11.91 -18.61 -8.37
N GLY A 32 11.68 -19.42 -9.41
CA GLY A 32 12.67 -19.69 -10.45
C GLY A 32 13.03 -18.47 -11.32
N PRO A 33 14.05 -18.59 -12.18
CA PRO A 33 14.54 -17.49 -13.02
C PRO A 33 13.45 -16.89 -13.92
N ASP A 34 12.53 -17.71 -14.44
CA ASP A 34 11.42 -17.28 -15.31
C ASP A 34 10.47 -16.28 -14.62
N PHE A 35 10.34 -16.35 -13.30
CA PHE A 35 9.55 -15.39 -12.52
C PHE A 35 10.21 -14.02 -12.54
N TRP A 36 11.52 -13.98 -12.27
CA TRP A 36 12.29 -12.74 -12.20
C TRP A 36 12.49 -12.10 -13.57
N GLU A 37 12.59 -12.89 -14.64
CA GLU A 37 12.67 -12.38 -16.02
C GLU A 37 11.45 -11.53 -16.39
N LYS A 38 10.27 -11.87 -15.86
CA LYS A 38 8.99 -11.17 -16.15
C LYS A 38 8.57 -10.19 -15.06
N ALA A 39 9.36 -10.07 -13.99
CA ALA A 39 9.00 -9.24 -12.85
C ALA A 39 9.13 -7.75 -13.22
N GLU A 40 8.06 -6.98 -13.03
CA GLU A 40 8.09 -5.53 -13.19
C GLU A 40 8.44 -4.85 -11.85
N LEU A 41 9.46 -3.99 -11.85
CA LEU A 41 9.81 -3.21 -10.67
C LEU A 41 8.79 -2.09 -10.44
N VAL A 42 7.86 -2.32 -9.50
CA VAL A 42 6.87 -1.31 -9.12
C VAL A 42 7.41 -0.49 -7.94
N MET A 43 7.91 0.72 -8.23
CA MET A 43 8.32 1.65 -7.19
C MET A 43 7.09 2.21 -6.45
N PRO A 44 7.08 2.19 -5.10
CA PRO A 44 5.97 2.74 -4.33
C PRO A 44 5.86 4.25 -4.59
N ARG A 45 4.76 4.66 -5.24
CA ARG A 45 4.49 6.08 -5.48
C ARG A 45 4.23 6.77 -4.14
N LYS A 46 4.95 7.87 -3.90
CA LYS A 46 4.72 8.73 -2.74
C LYS A 46 3.27 9.22 -2.75
N LYS A 47 2.54 8.91 -1.68
CA LYS A 47 1.19 9.47 -1.47
C LYS A 47 1.33 10.95 -1.14
N LYS A 48 0.49 11.79 -1.73
CA LYS A 48 0.40 13.21 -1.35
C LYS A 48 -0.62 13.33 -0.22
N SER A 49 -0.19 13.84 0.93
CA SER A 49 -1.11 14.19 2.01
C SER A 49 -1.89 15.44 1.61
N VAL A 50 -3.22 15.31 1.54
CA VAL A 50 -4.14 16.40 1.18
C VAL A 50 -5.32 16.39 2.13
N HIS A 51 -5.83 17.56 2.47
CA HIS A 51 -7.07 17.68 3.24
C HIS A 51 -8.25 17.67 2.27
N LEU A 52 -8.89 16.51 2.11
CA LEU A 52 -10.05 16.32 1.24
C LEU A 52 -11.32 16.21 2.08
N ARG A 53 -12.37 16.93 1.69
CA ARG A 53 -13.72 16.71 2.23
C ARG A 53 -14.41 15.64 1.38
N VAL A 54 -14.99 14.67 2.05
CA VAL A 54 -15.79 13.59 1.47
C VAL A 54 -17.13 13.56 2.18
N ASP A 55 -18.16 13.07 1.49
CA ASP A 55 -19.47 12.87 2.12
C ASP A 55 -19.39 11.83 3.24
N GLN A 56 -20.22 12.02 4.26
CA GLN A 56 -20.16 11.24 5.51
C GLN A 56 -20.45 9.74 5.25
N ASP A 57 -21.44 9.45 4.41
CA ASP A 57 -21.86 8.11 4.02
C ASP A 57 -20.75 7.36 3.27
N VAL A 58 -20.03 8.04 2.37
CA VAL A 58 -18.89 7.48 1.65
C VAL A 58 -17.77 7.13 2.62
N PHE A 59 -17.45 8.02 3.55
CA PHE A 59 -16.41 7.75 4.55
C PHE A 59 -16.79 6.57 5.45
N ASP A 60 -18.02 6.55 5.95
CA ASP A 60 -18.50 5.49 6.85
C ASP A 60 -18.54 4.12 6.16
N PHE A 61 -18.90 4.07 4.87
CA PHE A 61 -18.83 2.85 4.07
C PHE A 61 -17.41 2.25 4.09
N PHE A 62 -16.38 3.05 3.75
CA PHE A 62 -15.01 2.53 3.75
C PHE A 62 -14.52 2.20 5.16
N LYS A 63 -14.86 3.02 6.15
CA LYS A 63 -14.47 2.83 7.55
C LYS A 63 -15.03 1.53 8.13
N SER A 64 -16.26 1.15 7.75
CA SER A 64 -16.90 -0.10 8.20
C SER A 64 -16.14 -1.36 7.78
N GLN A 65 -15.28 -1.28 6.75
CA GLN A 65 -14.48 -2.40 6.25
C GLN A 65 -13.20 -2.65 7.07
N GLY A 66 -12.99 -1.90 8.16
CA GLY A 66 -11.87 -2.08 9.09
C GLY A 66 -10.57 -1.39 8.67
N ASP A 67 -9.45 -1.92 9.17
CA ASP A 67 -8.13 -1.34 8.95
C ASP A 67 -7.78 -1.26 7.45
N GLY A 68 -7.12 -0.17 7.07
CA GLY A 68 -6.78 0.10 5.67
C GLY A 68 -7.91 0.74 4.85
N HIS A 69 -8.99 1.24 5.46
CA HIS A 69 -10.07 1.95 4.76
C HIS A 69 -9.57 3.09 3.85
N LEU A 70 -8.58 3.88 4.28
CA LEU A 70 -7.96 4.91 3.46
C LEU A 70 -7.21 4.36 2.24
N THR A 71 -6.59 3.17 2.38
CA THR A 71 -5.91 2.49 1.27
C THR A 71 -6.91 1.99 0.24
N ARG A 72 -8.03 1.40 0.69
CA ARG A 72 -9.12 0.97 -0.20
C ARG A 72 -9.78 2.16 -0.91
N MET A 73 -10.10 3.22 -0.18
CA MET A 73 -10.61 4.46 -0.75
C MET A 73 -9.65 5.05 -1.80
N SER A 74 -8.34 5.06 -1.51
CA SER A 74 -7.32 5.51 -2.47
C SER A 74 -7.25 4.63 -3.73
N ALA A 75 -7.46 3.32 -3.61
CA ALA A 75 -7.46 2.40 -4.75
C ALA A 75 -8.65 2.68 -5.68
N VAL A 76 -9.85 2.91 -5.11
CA VAL A 76 -11.05 3.27 -5.89
C VAL A 76 -10.84 4.57 -6.66
N LEU A 77 -10.32 5.61 -5.99
CA LEU A 77 -10.00 6.89 -6.63
C LEU A 77 -8.99 6.73 -7.77
N ARG A 78 -7.99 5.84 -7.60
CA ARG A 78 -7.02 5.54 -8.65
C ARG A 78 -7.69 4.88 -9.85
N SER A 79 -8.49 3.84 -9.64
CA SER A 79 -9.20 3.14 -10.72
C SER A 79 -10.10 4.10 -11.50
N TYR A 80 -10.78 5.02 -10.81
CA TYR A 80 -11.57 6.07 -11.45
C TYR A 80 -10.70 6.96 -12.36
N VAL A 81 -9.56 7.44 -11.88
CA VAL A 81 -8.64 8.28 -12.67
C VAL A 81 -8.10 7.52 -13.88
N GLU A 82 -7.73 6.24 -13.72
CA GLU A 82 -7.20 5.41 -14.80
C GLU A 82 -8.23 5.17 -15.90
N ALA A 83 -9.48 4.86 -15.52
CA ALA A 83 -10.60 4.69 -16.46
C ALA A 83 -10.89 5.96 -17.28
N HIS A 84 -10.65 7.14 -16.71
CA HIS A 84 -10.90 8.43 -17.36
C HIS A 84 -9.68 9.03 -18.08
N ARG A 85 -8.49 8.42 -17.94
CA ARG A 85 -7.26 8.86 -18.63
C ARG A 85 -7.09 8.24 -20.02
N GLN A 86 -7.83 7.18 -20.35
CA GLN A 86 -7.73 6.47 -21.62
C GLN A 86 -8.75 6.99 -22.68
N ARG A 87 -9.32 8.18 -22.47
CA ARG A 87 -10.07 8.96 -23.48
C ARG A 87 -9.27 10.22 -23.81
#